data_AF-G7V8P2-F1
#
_entry.id   AF-G7V8P2-F1
#
_cell.length_a   1.000
_cell.length_b   1.000
_cell.length_c   1.000
_cell.angle_alpha   90.00
_cell.angle_beta   90.00
_cell.angle_gamma   90.00
#
_symmetry.space_group_name_H-M   'P 1'
#
loop_
_entity.id
_entity.type
_entity.pdbx_description
1 polymer ?
#
loop_
_entity_poly.entity_id
_entity_poly.type
_entity_poly.pdbx_seq_one_letter_code
_entity_poly.pdbx_strand_id
1 'polypeptide(L)'
;MLLALCDCNNFFVSCERVRDPSLEGRPVIVLSHNDGCVVARSNEAKALGIGMAVPFFTVKALCRKNRVVVLKGDHEYYRIMSRKVMKCLHLLVPEVEVSSIDEAYLHLTGIHKEDPVGFSRQVRNFIKEETGIPVSIGIGNTKTLAKAAGYIAKREELHEGVFWISSEEVAKEVLKRIPIEEVWGIGRKTAGKLRSIGLTSGYDLFVSDEKWILENFPALVWSTWKELRGVVCYPFTAERQPRKSIQIAPSFRHPVRELEEIWVALLEHVEEAALILRKEKLLCKSLQVSLHTNPYRTDLPQYNNSANIKLKVPSDCTHDLVEAAKEALEKIYKRGYLYRKVGLTLKDLIPRDMVQVTLFEEEKRKKKRLLMDAVDQVVNFLGKDALRLAATKTPRESHPMEDLKKFFPGKTPWDEGYALGVIRPCRNILQADLSDLEKLFKRFKHKAEYKAVKEIAALLAPKLLEISPHILVFVPPFGGRNRKEPLEILAEELTIRTRVPLAKEAFIKKRPVPELKKIPNPKERFNAVSNAYGFSKSVKVQGKRIVLLDDVVRSGASIFEASRVLKQEGRASWVAVLVLAVMQ
;
A
#
# COMPACT_ATOMS: atom_id res chain seq x y z
N MET A 1 4.69 22.42 -27.35
CA MET A 1 4.90 21.81 -26.02
C MET A 1 5.52 20.44 -26.23
N LEU A 2 6.54 20.07 -25.45
CA LEU A 2 7.17 18.75 -25.50
C LEU A 2 6.97 18.05 -24.15
N LEU A 3 6.39 16.86 -24.17
CA LEU A 3 6.10 16.06 -22.99
C LEU A 3 6.82 14.72 -23.06
N ALA A 4 7.29 14.23 -21.92
CA ALA A 4 7.77 12.85 -21.78
C ALA A 4 6.93 12.13 -20.72
N LEU A 5 6.32 11.01 -21.08
CA LEU A 5 5.65 10.11 -20.16
C LEU A 5 6.66 9.12 -19.60
N CYS A 6 7.00 9.24 -18.32
CA CYS A 6 7.75 8.24 -17.58
C CYS A 6 6.79 7.21 -16.98
N ASP A 7 6.98 5.93 -17.29
CA ASP A 7 6.10 4.84 -16.90
C ASP A 7 6.92 3.66 -16.34
N CYS A 8 6.61 3.23 -15.12
CA CYS A 8 7.31 2.13 -14.46
C CYS A 8 6.90 0.77 -15.02
N ASN A 9 7.87 0.03 -15.56
CA ASN A 9 7.62 -1.25 -16.18
C ASN A 9 7.19 -2.31 -15.15
N ASN A 10 6.04 -2.94 -15.39
CA ASN A 10 5.46 -3.97 -14.53
C ASN A 10 5.47 -3.57 -13.04
N PHE A 11 5.08 -2.32 -12.74
CA PHE A 11 5.44 -1.61 -11.50
C PHE A 11 5.35 -2.44 -10.21
N PHE A 12 4.22 -3.11 -9.92
CA PHE A 12 4.12 -3.89 -8.67
C PHE A 12 5.07 -5.09 -8.69
N VAL A 13 5.21 -5.81 -9.80
CA VAL A 13 6.19 -6.91 -9.91
C VAL A 13 7.62 -6.38 -9.77
N SER A 14 7.92 -5.22 -10.35
CA SER A 14 9.23 -4.58 -10.19
C SER A 14 9.51 -4.17 -8.75
N CYS A 15 8.51 -3.70 -8.00
CA CYS A 15 8.64 -3.49 -6.56
C CYS A 15 8.95 -4.81 -5.84
N GLU A 16 8.27 -5.91 -6.19
CA GLU A 16 8.57 -7.23 -5.63
C GLU A 16 9.98 -7.70 -5.96
N ARG A 17 10.49 -7.44 -7.17
CA ARG A 17 11.88 -7.77 -7.57
C ARG A 17 12.92 -6.94 -6.82
N VAL A 18 12.62 -5.69 -6.48
CA VAL A 18 13.47 -4.87 -5.60
C VAL A 18 13.51 -5.46 -4.19
N ARG A 19 12.39 -5.98 -3.70
CA ARG A 19 12.28 -6.64 -2.39
C ARG A 19 12.94 -8.02 -2.38
N ASP A 20 12.77 -8.80 -3.44
CA ASP A 20 13.32 -10.15 -3.61
C ASP A 20 13.90 -10.32 -5.03
N PRO A 21 15.22 -10.13 -5.20
CA PRO A 21 15.89 -10.28 -6.49
C PRO A 21 15.79 -11.69 -7.09
N SER A 22 15.44 -12.72 -6.31
CA SER A 22 15.26 -14.09 -6.84
C SER A 22 14.05 -14.23 -7.77
N LEU A 23 13.22 -13.18 -7.86
CA LEU A 23 12.07 -13.08 -8.76
C LEU A 23 12.42 -12.58 -10.17
N GLU A 24 13.68 -12.18 -10.41
CA GLU A 24 14.14 -11.76 -11.74
C GLU A 24 14.12 -12.95 -12.73
N GLY A 25 13.66 -12.72 -13.95
CA GLY A 25 13.52 -13.76 -14.98
C GLY A 25 12.44 -14.83 -14.71
N ARG A 26 11.67 -14.71 -13.62
CA ARG A 26 10.60 -15.67 -13.28
C ARG A 26 9.22 -15.14 -13.67
N PRO A 27 8.25 -16.02 -14.00
CA PRO A 27 6.86 -15.61 -14.17
C PRO A 27 6.25 -15.26 -12.81
N VAL A 28 5.92 -13.98 -12.63
CA VAL A 28 5.35 -13.43 -11.40
C VAL A 28 4.04 -12.69 -11.70
N ILE A 29 3.04 -12.89 -10.85
CA ILE A 29 1.82 -12.10 -10.84
C ILE A 29 1.56 -11.52 -9.45
N VAL A 30 0.96 -10.33 -9.41
CA VAL A 30 0.46 -9.71 -8.18
C VAL A 30 -1.05 -9.67 -8.24
N LEU A 31 -1.72 -10.08 -7.17
CA LEU A 31 -3.17 -10.11 -7.05
C LEU A 31 -3.71 -8.85 -6.35
N SER A 32 -4.96 -8.51 -6.68
CA SER A 32 -5.73 -7.47 -6.00
C SER A 32 -6.00 -7.83 -4.55
N HIS A 33 -6.55 -6.90 -3.78
CA HIS A 33 -7.15 -7.20 -2.48
C HIS A 33 -8.12 -8.40 -2.57
N ASN A 34 -8.11 -9.24 -1.54
CA ASN A 34 -8.85 -10.50 -1.46
C ASN A 34 -8.56 -11.50 -2.59
N ASP A 35 -7.39 -11.40 -3.23
CA ASP A 35 -6.89 -12.32 -4.24
C ASP A 35 -7.82 -12.51 -5.45
N GLY A 36 -8.61 -11.47 -5.75
CA GLY A 36 -9.68 -11.51 -6.74
C GLY A 36 -9.17 -11.56 -8.18
N CYS A 37 -8.33 -10.60 -8.58
CA CYS A 37 -7.87 -10.43 -9.95
C CYS A 37 -6.36 -10.24 -10.05
N VAL A 38 -5.79 -10.57 -11.20
CA VAL A 38 -4.39 -10.27 -11.53
C VAL A 38 -4.25 -8.77 -11.83
N VAL A 39 -3.50 -8.04 -11.01
CA VAL A 39 -3.32 -6.57 -11.12
C VAL A 39 -1.93 -6.15 -11.57
N ALA A 40 -0.94 -7.06 -11.56
CA ALA A 40 0.32 -6.86 -12.24
C ALA A 40 0.89 -8.20 -12.69
N ARG A 41 1.72 -8.17 -13.73
CA ARG A 41 2.28 -9.36 -14.37
C ARG A 41 3.67 -9.06 -14.92
N SER A 42 4.59 -9.98 -14.70
CA SER A 42 5.93 -9.96 -15.28
C SER A 42 5.85 -10.23 -16.80
N ASN A 43 6.91 -9.93 -17.55
CA ASN A 43 6.90 -10.18 -19.00
C ASN A 43 6.81 -11.69 -19.30
N GLU A 44 7.44 -12.51 -18.47
CA GLU A 44 7.39 -13.96 -18.50
C GLU A 44 5.95 -14.47 -18.25
N ALA A 45 5.22 -13.86 -17.31
CA ALA A 45 3.81 -14.17 -17.09
C ALA A 45 2.90 -13.72 -18.25
N LYS A 46 3.22 -12.60 -18.92
CA LYS A 46 2.51 -12.16 -20.13
C LYS A 46 2.71 -13.16 -21.27
N ALA A 47 3.93 -13.66 -21.45
CA ALA A 47 4.25 -14.65 -22.49
C ALA A 47 3.48 -15.97 -22.32
N LEU A 48 3.08 -16.32 -21.09
CA LEU A 48 2.20 -17.46 -20.80
C LEU A 48 0.73 -17.20 -21.16
N GLY A 49 0.36 -16.02 -21.65
CA GLY A 49 -1.02 -15.65 -21.98
C GLY A 49 -1.86 -15.18 -20.80
N ILE A 50 -1.26 -14.91 -19.64
CA ILE A 50 -2.00 -14.39 -18.47
C ILE A 50 -2.41 -12.94 -18.73
N GLY A 51 -3.70 -12.70 -18.94
CA GLY A 51 -4.27 -11.38 -19.18
C GLY A 51 -4.21 -10.42 -17.97
N MET A 52 -4.31 -9.12 -18.24
CA MET A 52 -4.45 -8.10 -17.19
C MET A 52 -5.90 -8.06 -16.67
N ALA A 53 -6.07 -7.86 -15.36
CA ALA A 53 -7.37 -7.76 -14.68
C ALA A 53 -8.28 -8.98 -14.84
N VAL A 54 -7.72 -10.14 -15.20
CA VAL A 54 -8.47 -11.41 -15.24
C VAL A 54 -8.70 -11.92 -13.81
N PRO A 55 -9.87 -12.52 -13.51
CA PRO A 55 -10.08 -13.16 -12.22
C PRO A 55 -9.09 -14.29 -12.00
N PHE A 56 -8.42 -14.32 -10.84
CA PHE A 56 -7.33 -15.25 -10.57
C PHE A 56 -7.77 -16.71 -10.71
N PHE A 57 -9.02 -17.04 -10.33
CA PHE A 57 -9.54 -18.39 -10.43
C PHE A 57 -9.50 -18.95 -11.86
N THR A 58 -9.66 -18.10 -12.89
CA THR A 58 -9.64 -18.51 -14.30
C THR A 58 -8.24 -18.92 -14.79
N VAL A 59 -7.19 -18.35 -14.19
CA VAL A 59 -5.78 -18.60 -14.57
C VAL A 59 -5.03 -19.47 -13.56
N LYS A 60 -5.70 -19.92 -12.49
CA LYS A 60 -5.08 -20.66 -11.38
C LYS A 60 -4.43 -21.98 -11.84
N ALA A 61 -5.08 -22.72 -12.72
CA ALA A 61 -4.55 -23.97 -13.27
C ALA A 61 -3.30 -23.71 -14.14
N LEU A 62 -3.35 -22.68 -15.00
CA LEU A 62 -2.23 -22.23 -15.82
C LEU A 62 -1.04 -21.80 -14.96
N CYS A 63 -1.29 -21.06 -13.88
CA CYS A 63 -0.27 -20.62 -12.94
C CYS A 63 0.43 -21.81 -12.27
N ARG A 64 -0.33 -22.82 -11.82
CA ARG A 64 0.21 -24.04 -11.21
C ARG A 64 1.07 -24.83 -12.19
N LYS A 65 0.57 -25.03 -13.42
CA LYS A 65 1.27 -25.78 -14.48
C LYS A 65 2.64 -25.15 -14.79
N ASN A 66 2.71 -23.83 -14.85
CA ASN A 66 3.93 -23.10 -15.24
C ASN A 66 4.74 -22.55 -14.04
N ARG A 67 4.44 -23.00 -12.81
CA ARG A 67 5.13 -22.57 -11.58
C ARG A 67 5.22 -21.04 -11.42
N VAL A 68 4.14 -20.35 -11.78
CA VAL A 68 4.03 -18.89 -11.67
C VAL A 68 4.01 -18.50 -10.18
N VAL A 69 4.85 -17.54 -9.80
CA VAL A 69 4.86 -16.97 -8.46
C VAL A 69 3.67 -16.04 -8.31
N VAL A 70 2.83 -16.32 -7.32
CA VAL A 70 1.60 -15.55 -7.06
C VAL A 70 1.76 -14.79 -5.75
N LEU A 71 1.75 -13.46 -5.83
CA LEU A 71 1.95 -12.57 -4.68
C LEU A 71 0.68 -11.77 -4.39
N LYS A 72 0.45 -11.48 -3.12
CA LYS A 72 -0.62 -10.57 -2.68
C LYS A 72 -0.12 -9.13 -2.76
N GLY A 73 -0.94 -8.22 -3.30
CA GLY A 73 -0.57 -6.81 -3.42
C GLY A 73 -0.30 -6.11 -2.08
N ASP A 74 0.91 -5.57 -1.91
CA ASP A 74 1.31 -4.70 -0.80
C ASP A 74 1.24 -3.22 -1.24
N HIS A 75 0.03 -2.68 -1.30
CA HIS A 75 -0.21 -1.32 -1.80
C HIS A 75 0.46 -0.22 -0.96
N GLU A 76 0.78 -0.49 0.30
CA GLU A 76 1.52 0.46 1.12
C GLU A 76 2.98 0.54 0.68
N TYR A 77 3.62 -0.62 0.47
CA TYR A 77 4.97 -0.70 -0.09
C TYR A 77 5.02 -0.09 -1.50
N TYR A 78 4.06 -0.40 -2.37
CA TYR A 78 4.02 0.17 -3.72
C TYR A 78 3.91 1.69 -3.72
N ARG A 79 3.17 2.28 -2.77
CA ARG A 79 3.12 3.74 -2.60
C ARG A 79 4.44 4.33 -2.11
N ILE A 80 5.20 3.62 -1.28
CA ILE A 80 6.53 4.05 -0.85
C ILE A 80 7.48 4.08 -2.06
N MET A 81 7.50 3.00 -2.85
CA MET A 81 8.33 2.91 -4.04
C MET A 81 7.94 3.97 -5.09
N SER A 82 6.65 4.19 -5.30
CA SER A 82 6.12 5.25 -6.15
C SER A 82 6.64 6.62 -5.72
N ARG A 83 6.51 6.98 -4.44
CA ARG A 83 7.04 8.25 -3.93
C ARG A 83 8.54 8.38 -4.15
N LYS A 84 9.31 7.28 -4.06
CA LYS A 84 10.74 7.28 -4.34
C LYS A 84 11.01 7.63 -5.81
N VAL A 85 10.32 6.97 -6.75
CA VAL A 85 10.42 7.27 -8.19
C VAL A 85 10.01 8.72 -8.48
N MET A 86 8.88 9.19 -7.95
CA MET A 86 8.42 10.56 -8.17
C MET A 86 9.39 11.60 -7.58
N LYS A 87 10.01 11.31 -6.42
CA LYS A 87 11.07 12.15 -5.85
C LYS A 87 12.28 12.24 -6.77
N CYS A 88 12.72 11.12 -7.36
CA CYS A 88 13.79 11.12 -8.38
C CYS A 88 13.43 11.99 -9.58
N LEU A 89 12.18 11.93 -10.07
CA LEU A 89 11.73 12.76 -11.19
C LEU A 89 11.77 14.26 -10.85
N HIS A 90 11.31 14.65 -9.66
CA HIS A 90 11.35 16.04 -9.20
C HIS A 90 12.76 16.59 -8.99
N LEU A 91 13.78 15.74 -8.83
CA LEU A 91 15.18 16.18 -8.78
C LEU A 91 15.75 16.54 -10.17
N LEU A 92 15.17 15.98 -11.23
CA LEU A 92 15.67 16.11 -12.61
C LEU A 92 14.83 17.07 -13.45
N VAL A 93 13.53 17.20 -13.16
CA VAL A 93 12.59 18.02 -13.92
C VAL A 93 11.78 18.89 -12.96
N PRO A 94 11.68 20.21 -13.18
CA PRO A 94 10.95 21.11 -12.29
C PRO A 94 9.44 20.86 -12.33
N GLU A 95 8.92 20.53 -13.50
CA GLU A 95 7.49 20.38 -13.75
C GLU A 95 7.14 18.91 -14.03
N VAL A 96 6.57 18.25 -13.02
CA VAL A 96 6.13 16.85 -13.07
C VAL A 96 4.65 16.76 -12.75
N GLU A 97 3.86 16.18 -13.65
CA GLU A 97 2.46 15.85 -13.44
C GLU A 97 2.33 14.35 -13.16
N VAL A 98 2.03 13.99 -11.91
CA VAL A 98 1.81 12.60 -11.50
C VAL A 98 0.43 12.14 -11.99
N SER A 99 0.40 11.20 -12.94
CA SER A 99 -0.84 10.68 -13.54
C SER A 99 -1.39 9.47 -12.79
N SER A 100 -0.50 8.61 -12.29
CA SER A 100 -0.86 7.42 -11.49
C SER A 100 0.23 7.09 -10.47
N ILE A 101 0.13 5.93 -9.81
CA ILE A 101 1.16 5.43 -8.90
C ILE A 101 2.49 5.10 -9.62
N ASP A 102 2.44 4.83 -10.92
CA ASP A 102 3.54 4.36 -11.74
C ASP A 102 3.82 5.21 -12.97
N GLU A 103 3.00 6.23 -13.24
CA GLU A 103 3.10 7.10 -14.42
C GLU A 103 3.16 8.58 -14.04
N ALA A 104 4.06 9.32 -14.69
CA ALA A 104 4.14 10.78 -14.60
C ALA A 104 4.53 11.41 -15.94
N TYR A 105 3.89 12.54 -16.27
CA TYR A 105 4.29 13.37 -17.40
C TYR A 105 5.33 14.40 -16.94
N LEU A 106 6.38 14.56 -17.74
CA LEU A 106 7.46 15.51 -17.55
C LEU A 106 7.33 16.59 -18.62
N HIS A 107 7.35 17.84 -18.21
CA HIS A 107 7.37 18.96 -19.15
C HIS A 107 8.82 19.26 -19.55
N LEU A 108 9.14 19.04 -20.82
CA LEU A 108 10.50 19.20 -21.36
C LEU A 108 10.64 20.49 -22.21
N THR A 109 9.59 21.30 -22.34
CA THR A 109 9.71 22.55 -23.11
C THR A 109 10.70 23.49 -22.42
N GLY A 110 11.76 23.89 -23.13
CA GLY A 110 12.82 24.75 -22.58
C GLY A 110 13.93 24.00 -21.82
N ILE A 111 13.84 22.67 -21.71
CA ILE A 111 14.82 21.80 -21.04
C ILE A 111 15.24 20.70 -22.03
N HIS A 112 16.52 20.68 -22.42
CA HIS A 112 17.10 19.65 -23.29
C HIS A 112 16.30 19.37 -24.59
N LYS A 113 15.66 20.40 -25.17
CA LYS A 113 14.92 20.28 -26.44
C LYS A 113 15.80 19.78 -27.60
N GLU A 114 17.11 20.05 -27.52
CA GLU A 114 18.10 19.63 -28.52
C GLU A 114 18.40 18.12 -28.48
N ASP A 115 18.26 17.48 -27.31
CA ASP A 115 18.41 16.03 -27.16
C ASP A 115 17.45 15.46 -26.09
N PRO A 116 16.14 15.42 -26.37
CA PRO A 116 15.15 14.92 -25.42
C PRO A 116 15.29 13.42 -25.17
N VAL A 117 15.84 12.68 -26.13
CA VAL A 117 16.05 11.23 -26.03
C VAL A 117 17.23 10.91 -25.11
N GLY A 118 18.37 11.58 -25.28
CA GLY A 118 19.53 11.42 -24.41
C GLY A 118 19.23 11.81 -22.97
N PHE A 119 18.54 12.94 -22.75
CA PHE A 119 18.07 13.31 -21.41
C PHE A 119 17.14 12.25 -20.81
N SER A 120 16.18 11.73 -21.59
CA SER A 120 15.27 10.69 -21.12
C SER A 120 16.00 9.38 -20.77
N ARG A 121 17.05 9.01 -21.52
CA ARG A 121 17.92 7.88 -21.16
C ARG A 121 18.63 8.10 -19.82
N GLN A 122 19.12 9.31 -19.56
CA GLN A 122 19.72 9.67 -18.26
C GLN A 122 18.69 9.56 -17.13
N VAL A 123 17.49 10.10 -17.31
CA VAL A 123 16.38 9.99 -16.34
C VAL A 123 16.09 8.53 -16.01
N ARG A 124 15.96 7.68 -17.05
CA ARG A 124 15.71 6.24 -16.90
C ARG A 124 16.82 5.55 -16.10
N ASN A 125 18.08 5.80 -16.44
CA ASN A 125 19.23 5.19 -15.77
C ASN A 125 19.31 5.62 -14.30
N PHE A 126 19.15 6.92 -14.03
CA PHE A 126 19.12 7.47 -12.67
C PHE A 126 18.02 6.83 -11.81
N ILE A 127 16.79 6.71 -12.33
CA ILE A 127 15.70 6.04 -11.60
C ILE A 127 16.04 4.57 -11.32
N LYS A 128 16.61 3.87 -12.31
CA LYS A 128 16.99 2.45 -12.14
C LYS A 128 18.07 2.28 -11.07
N GLU A 129 19.09 3.14 -11.06
CA GLU A 129 20.16 3.14 -10.07
C GLU A 129 19.63 3.46 -8.66
N GLU A 130 18.82 4.51 -8.52
CA GLU A 130 18.33 4.97 -7.22
C GLU A 130 17.25 4.06 -6.63
N THR A 131 16.39 3.49 -7.46
CA THR A 131 15.17 2.80 -6.99
C THR A 131 15.14 1.30 -7.30
N GLY A 132 15.97 0.83 -8.24
CA GLY A 132 15.89 -0.51 -8.80
C GLY A 132 14.71 -0.72 -9.75
N ILE A 133 13.81 0.26 -9.91
CA ILE A 133 12.62 0.17 -10.75
C ILE A 133 12.97 0.49 -12.20
N PRO A 134 12.74 -0.42 -13.16
CA PRO A 134 12.88 -0.11 -14.57
C PRO A 134 11.72 0.78 -15.04
N VAL A 135 12.05 1.82 -15.82
CA VAL A 135 11.06 2.69 -16.46
C VAL A 135 11.24 2.70 -17.98
N SER A 136 10.18 3.02 -18.70
CA SER A 136 10.21 3.37 -20.11
C SER A 136 9.66 4.79 -20.28
N ILE A 137 10.20 5.53 -21.25
CA ILE A 137 9.87 6.93 -21.48
C ILE A 137 9.40 7.14 -22.92
N GLY A 138 8.17 7.63 -23.07
CA GLY A 138 7.60 8.01 -24.37
C GLY A 138 7.51 9.52 -24.51
N ILE A 139 8.04 10.06 -25.61
CA ILE A 139 8.11 11.51 -25.85
C ILE A 139 7.15 11.89 -26.97
N GLY A 140 6.36 12.94 -26.76
CA GLY A 140 5.39 13.46 -27.73
C GLY A 140 4.96 14.89 -27.43
N ASN A 141 4.26 15.52 -28.37
CA ASN A 141 3.72 16.88 -28.22
C ASN A 141 2.36 16.94 -27.50
N THR A 142 1.70 15.79 -27.34
CA THR A 142 0.44 15.62 -26.59
C THR A 142 0.58 14.45 -25.61
N LYS A 143 -0.30 14.38 -24.60
CA LYS A 143 -0.28 13.27 -23.64
C LYS A 143 -0.56 11.93 -24.33
N THR A 144 -1.47 11.95 -25.30
CA THR A 144 -1.82 10.77 -26.10
C THR A 144 -0.63 10.28 -26.93
N LEU A 145 0.09 11.18 -27.61
CA LEU A 145 1.26 10.81 -28.40
C LEU A 145 2.44 10.37 -27.52
N ALA A 146 2.67 11.00 -26.38
CA ALA A 146 3.66 10.52 -25.41
C ALA A 146 3.34 9.10 -24.92
N LYS A 147 2.05 8.76 -24.70
CA LYS A 147 1.63 7.41 -24.33
C LYS A 147 1.76 6.40 -25.48
N ALA A 148 1.45 6.81 -26.72
CA ALA A 148 1.71 6.01 -27.91
C ALA A 148 3.21 5.73 -28.11
N ALA A 149 4.07 6.73 -27.87
CA ALA A 149 5.51 6.57 -27.90
C ALA A 149 5.99 5.57 -26.82
N GLY A 150 5.45 5.66 -25.61
CA GLY A 150 5.75 4.73 -24.52
C GLY A 150 5.38 3.28 -24.83
N TYR A 151 4.32 3.05 -25.60
CA TYR A 151 3.94 1.72 -26.07
C TYR A 151 5.03 1.07 -26.94
N ILE A 152 5.60 1.84 -27.87
CA ILE A 152 6.71 1.41 -28.73
C ILE A 152 7.98 1.19 -27.90
N ALA A 153 8.31 2.16 -27.03
CA ALA A 153 9.49 2.11 -26.17
C ALA A 153 9.56 0.84 -25.29
N LYS A 154 8.41 0.28 -24.90
CA LYS A 154 8.32 -0.92 -24.06
C LYS A 154 8.47 -2.24 -24.83
N ARG A 155 8.34 -2.22 -26.15
CA ARG A 155 8.24 -3.44 -26.98
C ARG A 155 9.41 -3.62 -27.92
N GLU A 156 9.99 -2.53 -28.40
CA GLU A 156 11.08 -2.55 -29.37
C GLU A 156 12.40 -2.34 -28.63
N GLU A 157 13.17 -3.42 -28.48
CA GLU A 157 14.44 -3.42 -27.74
C GLU A 157 15.46 -2.41 -28.30
N LEU A 158 15.41 -2.13 -29.61
CA LEU A 158 16.26 -1.16 -30.29
C LEU A 158 16.17 0.26 -29.70
N HIS A 159 15.05 0.58 -29.06
CA HIS A 159 14.79 1.88 -28.48
C HIS A 159 15.25 1.98 -27.02
N GLU A 160 15.77 0.89 -26.43
CA GLU A 160 16.36 0.87 -25.08
C GLU A 160 15.43 1.44 -23.99
N GLY A 161 14.11 1.38 -24.20
CA GLY A 161 13.13 1.93 -23.27
C GLY A 161 12.79 3.42 -23.47
N VAL A 162 13.30 4.09 -24.51
CA VAL A 162 12.98 5.50 -24.81
C VAL A 162 12.60 5.67 -26.27
N PHE A 163 11.43 6.26 -26.56
CA PHE A 163 11.01 6.53 -27.93
C PHE A 163 10.38 7.91 -28.08
N TRP A 164 10.68 8.60 -29.18
CA TRP A 164 10.18 9.95 -29.46
C TRP A 164 9.41 10.00 -30.77
N ILE A 165 8.15 10.44 -30.69
CA ILE A 165 7.36 10.85 -31.86
C ILE A 165 7.70 12.32 -32.14
N SER A 166 8.63 12.55 -33.06
CA SER A 166 9.19 13.87 -33.38
C SER A 166 8.40 14.64 -34.43
N SER A 167 7.68 13.96 -35.32
CA SER A 167 6.89 14.56 -36.39
C SER A 167 5.58 13.81 -36.64
N GLU A 168 4.71 14.39 -37.45
CA GLU A 168 3.46 13.76 -37.87
C GLU A 168 3.71 12.48 -38.70
N GLU A 169 4.75 12.46 -39.52
CA GLU A 169 5.15 11.27 -40.32
C GLU A 169 5.54 10.11 -39.39
N VAL A 170 6.34 10.40 -38.36
CA VAL A 170 6.68 9.40 -37.34
C VAL A 170 5.42 8.95 -36.59
N ALA A 171 4.51 9.89 -36.26
CA ALA A 171 3.24 9.56 -35.62
C ALA A 171 2.43 8.58 -36.48
N LYS A 172 2.28 8.84 -37.79
CA LYS A 172 1.57 7.96 -38.73
C LYS A 172 2.16 6.54 -38.74
N GLU A 173 3.48 6.40 -38.86
CA GLU A 173 4.15 5.09 -38.88
C GLU A 173 4.04 4.32 -37.55
N VAL A 174 4.07 5.04 -36.44
CA VAL A 174 3.85 4.45 -35.11
C VAL A 174 2.41 4.00 -34.95
N LEU A 175 1.45 4.84 -35.33
CA LEU A 175 0.02 4.57 -35.14
C LEU A 175 -0.49 3.40 -35.98
N LYS A 176 0.16 3.08 -37.12
CA LYS A 176 -0.12 1.87 -37.91
C LYS A 176 0.15 0.59 -37.11
N ARG A 177 1.10 0.63 -36.17
CA ARG A 177 1.55 -0.51 -35.34
C ARG A 177 0.78 -0.63 -34.02
N ILE A 178 -0.05 0.35 -33.68
CA ILE A 178 -0.79 0.39 -32.42
C ILE A 178 -2.24 -0.07 -32.68
N PRO A 179 -2.69 -1.21 -32.12
CA PRO A 179 -4.08 -1.62 -32.19
C PRO A 179 -5.00 -0.58 -31.57
N ILE A 180 -6.22 -0.45 -32.10
CA ILE A 180 -7.16 0.59 -31.68
C ILE A 180 -7.51 0.53 -30.18
N GLU A 181 -7.55 -0.66 -29.57
CA GLU A 181 -7.76 -0.84 -28.12
C GLU A 181 -6.59 -0.40 -27.23
N GLU A 182 -5.41 -0.17 -27.78
CA GLU A 182 -4.22 0.30 -27.06
C GLU A 182 -4.08 1.83 -27.15
N VAL A 183 -4.90 2.50 -27.99
CA VAL A 183 -4.94 3.96 -28.08
C VAL A 183 -5.59 4.54 -26.82
N TRP A 184 -4.88 5.46 -26.16
CA TRP A 184 -5.39 6.11 -24.95
C TRP A 184 -6.66 6.92 -25.23
N GLY A 185 -7.70 6.67 -24.42
CA GLY A 185 -9.05 7.21 -24.60
C GLY A 185 -10.03 6.25 -25.30
N ILE A 186 -9.55 5.14 -25.87
CA ILE A 186 -10.41 4.13 -26.51
C ILE A 186 -10.58 2.90 -25.60
N GLY A 187 -11.77 2.76 -25.00
CA GLY A 187 -12.11 1.60 -24.16
C GLY A 187 -12.59 0.39 -24.97
N ARG A 188 -12.66 -0.80 -24.35
CA ARG A 188 -13.04 -2.08 -25.01
C ARG A 188 -14.33 -2.00 -25.84
N LYS A 189 -15.37 -1.32 -25.34
CA LYS A 189 -16.65 -1.15 -26.05
C LYS A 189 -16.50 -0.28 -27.29
N THR A 190 -15.79 0.84 -27.16
CA THR A 190 -15.51 1.77 -28.28
C THR A 190 -14.62 1.09 -29.31
N ALA A 191 -13.56 0.40 -28.89
CA ALA A 191 -12.70 -0.40 -29.76
C ALA A 191 -13.50 -1.46 -30.53
N GLY A 192 -14.44 -2.15 -29.86
CA GLY A 192 -15.35 -3.10 -30.51
C GLY A 192 -16.19 -2.45 -31.62
N LYS A 193 -16.77 -1.27 -31.37
CA LYS A 193 -17.54 -0.51 -32.37
C LYS A 193 -16.66 -0.04 -33.54
N LEU A 194 -15.44 0.43 -33.26
CA LEU A 194 -14.48 0.86 -34.29
C LEU A 194 -14.04 -0.32 -35.18
N ARG A 195 -13.76 -1.48 -34.58
CA ARG A 195 -13.41 -2.69 -35.35
C ARG A 195 -14.55 -3.20 -36.22
N SER A 196 -15.80 -3.14 -35.75
CA SER A 196 -16.95 -3.61 -36.54
C SER A 196 -17.19 -2.81 -37.83
N ILE A 197 -16.55 -1.65 -37.96
CA ILE A 197 -16.62 -0.78 -39.16
C ILE A 197 -15.26 -0.66 -39.87
N GLY A 198 -14.31 -1.57 -39.57
CA GLY A 198 -13.03 -1.66 -40.26
C GLY A 198 -11.89 -0.83 -39.68
N LEU A 199 -12.09 -0.06 -38.61
CA LEU A 199 -11.03 0.72 -37.97
C LEU A 199 -10.36 -0.12 -36.86
N THR A 200 -9.13 -0.56 -37.11
CA THR A 200 -8.42 -1.55 -36.28
C THR A 200 -7.12 -1.03 -35.67
N SER A 201 -6.58 0.06 -36.18
CA SER A 201 -5.33 0.68 -35.72
C SER A 201 -5.53 2.13 -35.28
N GLY A 202 -4.57 2.67 -34.52
CA GLY A 202 -4.51 4.09 -34.20
C GLY A 202 -4.39 4.96 -35.46
N TYR A 203 -3.81 4.43 -36.53
CA TYR A 203 -3.71 5.13 -37.82
C TYR A 203 -5.07 5.24 -38.50
N ASP A 204 -5.91 4.21 -38.42
CA ASP A 204 -7.27 4.25 -38.98
C ASP A 204 -8.09 5.35 -38.30
N LEU A 205 -7.98 5.47 -36.96
CA LEU A 205 -8.57 6.58 -36.23
C LEU A 205 -7.94 7.91 -36.64
N PHE A 206 -6.61 7.97 -36.79
CA PHE A 206 -5.93 9.17 -37.29
C PHE A 206 -6.53 9.57 -38.64
N VAL A 207 -6.55 8.75 -39.69
CA VAL A 207 -7.03 9.20 -41.01
C VAL A 207 -8.55 9.39 -41.13
N SER A 208 -9.33 9.04 -40.11
CA SER A 208 -10.79 9.19 -40.10
C SER A 208 -11.24 10.66 -40.19
N ASP A 209 -12.40 10.88 -40.82
CA ASP A 209 -13.04 12.19 -40.98
C ASP A 209 -13.52 12.76 -39.63
N GLU A 210 -13.25 14.05 -39.39
CA GLU A 210 -13.55 14.71 -38.11
C GLU A 210 -15.05 14.80 -37.85
N LYS A 211 -15.83 15.20 -38.86
CA LYS A 211 -17.28 15.38 -38.74
C LYS A 211 -17.94 14.04 -38.41
N TRP A 212 -17.51 12.99 -39.09
CA TRP A 212 -18.00 11.64 -38.82
C TRP A 212 -17.69 11.17 -37.38
N ILE A 213 -16.51 11.46 -36.83
CA ILE A 213 -16.18 11.13 -35.44
C ILE A 213 -17.10 11.87 -34.46
N LEU A 214 -17.30 13.17 -34.67
CA LEU A 214 -18.17 14.01 -33.85
C LEU A 214 -19.62 13.51 -33.83
N GLU A 215 -20.13 13.04 -34.96
CA GLU A 215 -21.50 12.53 -35.09
C GLU A 215 -21.69 11.13 -34.49
N ASN A 216 -20.65 10.28 -34.53
CA ASN A 216 -20.80 8.84 -34.23
C ASN A 216 -20.21 8.39 -32.88
N PHE A 217 -19.40 9.23 -32.23
CA PHE A 217 -18.68 8.87 -31.01
C PHE A 217 -18.75 9.94 -29.92
N PRO A 218 -18.54 9.57 -28.65
CA PRO A 218 -18.46 10.54 -27.56
C PRO A 218 -17.33 11.55 -27.78
N ALA A 219 -17.47 12.75 -27.20
CA ALA A 219 -16.46 13.82 -27.26
C ALA A 219 -15.04 13.35 -26.87
N LEU A 220 -14.92 12.32 -26.02
CA LEU A 220 -13.65 11.69 -25.68
C LEU A 220 -12.88 11.17 -26.91
N VAL A 221 -13.56 10.50 -27.85
CA VAL A 221 -12.92 9.94 -29.06
C VAL A 221 -12.44 11.05 -29.97
N TRP A 222 -13.22 12.14 -30.06
CA TRP A 222 -12.81 13.35 -30.78
C TRP A 222 -11.60 14.03 -30.15
N SER A 223 -11.53 14.13 -28.82
CA SER A 223 -10.33 14.62 -28.12
C SER A 223 -9.11 13.73 -28.38
N THR A 224 -9.27 12.41 -28.35
CA THR A 224 -8.20 11.46 -28.74
C THR A 224 -7.75 11.68 -30.19
N TRP A 225 -8.69 11.82 -31.13
CA TRP A 225 -8.40 12.09 -32.55
C TRP A 225 -7.58 13.37 -32.74
N LYS A 226 -7.93 14.45 -32.03
CA LYS A 226 -7.19 15.71 -32.01
C LYS A 226 -5.79 15.55 -31.42
N GLU A 227 -5.68 14.85 -30.30
CA GLU A 227 -4.40 14.62 -29.63
C GLU A 227 -3.43 13.79 -30.48
N LEU A 228 -3.93 12.80 -31.23
CA LEU A 228 -3.14 12.01 -32.18
C LEU A 228 -2.57 12.87 -33.33
N ARG A 229 -3.22 14.01 -33.64
CA ARG A 229 -2.75 15.03 -34.60
C ARG A 229 -1.90 16.12 -33.97
N GLY A 230 -1.48 15.97 -32.72
CA GLY A 230 -0.68 16.98 -32.04
C GLY A 230 -1.47 18.16 -31.47
N VAL A 231 -2.81 18.14 -31.52
CA VAL A 231 -3.66 19.19 -30.95
C VAL A 231 -3.93 18.87 -29.48
N VAL A 232 -3.43 19.71 -28.58
CA VAL A 232 -3.53 19.52 -27.13
C VAL A 232 -4.99 19.69 -26.67
N CYS A 233 -5.58 18.61 -26.19
CA CYS A 233 -6.90 18.57 -25.53
C CYS A 233 -6.77 18.32 -24.02
N TYR A 234 -5.68 17.69 -23.59
CA TYR A 234 -5.38 17.43 -22.17
C TYR A 234 -4.18 18.26 -21.73
N PRO A 235 -4.40 19.49 -21.23
CA PRO A 235 -3.30 20.37 -20.84
C PRO A 235 -2.46 19.73 -19.74
N PHE A 236 -1.17 20.04 -19.74
CA PHE A 236 -0.28 19.69 -18.64
C PHE A 236 -0.71 20.44 -17.38
N THR A 237 -0.69 19.77 -16.23
CA THR A 237 -1.07 20.36 -14.94
C THR A 237 -0.20 19.74 -13.84
N ALA A 238 0.85 20.47 -13.43
CA ALA A 238 1.69 20.04 -12.31
C ALA A 238 0.93 20.00 -10.98
N GLU A 239 -0.11 20.83 -10.84
CA GLU A 239 -0.92 20.88 -9.64
C GLU A 239 -1.93 19.73 -9.54
N ARG A 240 -2.00 19.13 -8.36
CA ARG A 240 -3.00 18.10 -8.09
C ARG A 240 -4.39 18.73 -8.02
N GLN A 241 -5.22 18.39 -9.00
CA GLN A 241 -6.64 18.76 -9.03
C GLN A 241 -7.35 18.27 -7.75
N PRO A 242 -8.25 19.07 -7.16
CA PRO A 242 -9.02 18.65 -6.00
C PRO A 242 -9.90 17.45 -6.36
N ARG A 243 -10.08 16.53 -5.40
CA ARG A 243 -10.95 15.37 -5.60
C ARG A 243 -12.38 15.84 -5.81
N LYS A 244 -13.04 15.28 -6.83
CA LYS A 244 -14.48 15.47 -7.07
C LYS A 244 -15.36 14.49 -6.28
N SER A 245 -14.79 13.35 -5.90
CA SER A 245 -15.45 12.33 -5.08
C SER A 245 -14.43 11.46 -4.35
N ILE A 246 -14.88 10.78 -3.29
CA ILE A 246 -14.12 9.76 -2.55
C ILE A 246 -14.97 8.51 -2.53
N GLN A 247 -14.43 7.39 -3.03
CA GLN A 247 -15.12 6.10 -3.04
C GLN A 247 -14.29 5.04 -2.30
N ILE A 248 -14.94 4.32 -1.39
CA ILE A 248 -14.38 3.16 -0.71
C ILE A 248 -15.35 2.00 -0.90
N ALA A 249 -14.92 1.00 -1.66
CA ALA A 249 -15.78 -0.12 -2.03
C ALA A 249 -14.98 -1.42 -2.25
N PRO A 250 -14.23 -1.90 -1.24
CA PRO A 250 -13.63 -3.22 -1.28
C PRO A 250 -14.73 -4.29 -1.36
N SER A 251 -14.45 -5.38 -2.07
CA SER A 251 -15.36 -6.54 -2.05
C SER A 251 -15.10 -7.36 -0.79
N PHE A 252 -16.11 -8.03 -0.23
CA PHE A 252 -15.93 -8.87 0.95
C PHE A 252 -14.91 -10.01 0.74
N ARG A 253 -14.43 -10.68 1.78
CA ARG A 253 -13.62 -11.91 1.58
C ARG A 253 -14.52 -13.08 1.21
N HIS A 254 -15.59 -13.24 1.96
CA HIS A 254 -16.68 -14.16 1.72
C HIS A 254 -17.96 -13.36 1.49
N PRO A 255 -18.83 -13.76 0.55
CA PRO A 255 -20.11 -13.09 0.38
C PRO A 255 -20.95 -13.15 1.66
N VAL A 256 -21.66 -12.08 1.98
CA VAL A 256 -22.41 -11.90 3.23
C VAL A 256 -23.92 -11.79 2.94
N ARG A 257 -24.74 -12.17 3.91
CA ARG A 257 -26.21 -12.05 3.82
C ARG A 257 -26.78 -11.09 4.84
N GLU A 258 -26.26 -11.16 6.07
CA GLU A 258 -26.84 -10.45 7.20
C GLU A 258 -26.56 -8.95 7.14
N LEU A 259 -27.56 -8.16 7.55
CA LEU A 259 -27.49 -6.70 7.53
C LEU A 259 -26.40 -6.20 8.46
N GLU A 260 -26.21 -6.85 9.59
CA GLU A 260 -25.23 -6.52 10.63
C GLU A 260 -23.81 -6.63 10.09
N GLU A 261 -23.49 -7.68 9.34
CA GLU A 261 -22.16 -7.85 8.73
C GLU A 261 -21.88 -6.78 7.67
N ILE A 262 -22.88 -6.47 6.84
CA ILE A 262 -22.79 -5.41 5.83
C ILE A 262 -22.61 -4.05 6.50
N TRP A 263 -23.34 -3.81 7.58
CA TRP A 263 -23.29 -2.58 8.36
C TRP A 263 -21.91 -2.36 8.98
N VAL A 264 -21.34 -3.39 9.62
CA VAL A 264 -19.99 -3.33 10.20
C VAL A 264 -18.94 -2.96 9.15
N ALA A 265 -19.00 -3.56 7.96
CA ALA A 265 -18.07 -3.22 6.88
C ALA A 265 -18.28 -1.81 6.33
N LEU A 266 -19.55 -1.37 6.20
CA LEU A 266 -19.87 -0.01 5.77
C LEU A 266 -19.35 1.03 6.76
N LEU A 267 -19.43 0.76 8.08
CA LEU A 267 -18.88 1.64 9.11
C LEU A 267 -17.37 1.84 8.93
N GLU A 268 -16.60 0.78 8.68
CA GLU A 268 -15.17 0.91 8.41
C GLU A 268 -14.90 1.80 7.18
N HIS A 269 -15.75 1.71 6.14
CA HIS A 269 -15.64 2.56 4.96
C HIS A 269 -15.97 4.02 5.28
N VAL A 270 -16.95 4.27 6.14
CA VAL A 270 -17.30 5.62 6.59
C VAL A 270 -16.15 6.24 7.38
N GLU A 271 -15.55 5.53 8.32
CA GLU A 271 -14.40 6.02 9.09
C GLU A 271 -13.22 6.38 8.18
N GLU A 272 -12.87 5.50 7.25
CA GLU A 272 -11.77 5.74 6.33
C GLU A 272 -12.06 6.92 5.39
N ALA A 273 -13.27 7.01 4.84
CA ALA A 273 -13.64 8.10 3.94
C ALA A 273 -13.71 9.45 4.67
N ALA A 274 -14.18 9.46 5.92
CA ALA A 274 -14.24 10.66 6.76
C ALA A 274 -12.83 11.16 7.11
N LEU A 275 -11.90 10.25 7.41
CA LEU A 275 -10.49 10.61 7.65
C LEU A 275 -9.86 11.21 6.38
N ILE A 276 -10.16 10.66 5.20
CA ILE A 276 -9.67 11.22 3.92
C ILE A 276 -10.23 12.63 3.70
N LEU A 277 -11.53 12.85 3.92
CA LEU A 277 -12.14 14.18 3.83
C LEU A 277 -11.41 15.20 4.71
N ARG A 278 -11.21 14.87 5.99
CA ARG A 278 -10.57 15.78 6.95
C ARG A 278 -9.11 16.04 6.60
N LYS A 279 -8.35 15.03 6.17
CA LYS A 279 -6.97 15.18 5.70
C LYS A 279 -6.86 16.09 4.47
N GLU A 280 -7.81 16.00 3.55
CA GLU A 280 -7.85 16.85 2.35
C GLU A 280 -8.57 18.19 2.59
N LYS A 281 -9.01 18.48 3.83
CA LYS A 281 -9.78 19.69 4.21
C LYS A 281 -11.03 19.87 3.34
N LEU A 282 -11.73 18.77 3.07
CA LEU A 282 -12.95 18.73 2.27
C LEU A 282 -14.16 18.36 3.14
N LEU A 283 -15.33 18.76 2.68
CA LEU A 283 -16.63 18.34 3.19
C LEU A 283 -17.41 17.70 2.05
N CYS A 284 -18.33 16.79 2.35
CA CYS A 284 -19.27 16.27 1.34
C CYS A 284 -20.67 16.84 1.54
N LYS A 285 -21.44 17.01 0.46
CA LYS A 285 -22.86 17.37 0.52
C LYS A 285 -23.78 16.16 0.33
N SER A 286 -23.27 15.10 -0.27
CA SER A 286 -24.04 13.90 -0.51
C SER A 286 -23.21 12.63 -0.33
N LEU A 287 -23.89 11.58 0.11
CA LEU A 287 -23.33 10.27 0.41
C LEU A 287 -24.16 9.21 -0.30
N GLN A 288 -23.51 8.35 -1.08
CA GLN A 288 -24.13 7.22 -1.75
C GLN A 288 -23.62 5.91 -1.16
N VAL A 289 -24.55 5.02 -0.80
CA VAL A 289 -24.26 3.62 -0.45
C VAL A 289 -24.74 2.73 -1.60
N SER A 290 -23.96 1.70 -1.91
CA SER A 290 -24.23 0.73 -2.97
C SER A 290 -24.04 -0.69 -2.46
N LEU A 291 -24.89 -1.60 -2.92
CA LEU A 291 -24.81 -3.03 -2.64
C LEU A 291 -24.84 -3.83 -3.94
N HIS A 292 -23.96 -4.83 -4.03
CA HIS A 292 -23.80 -5.65 -5.21
C HIS A 292 -23.66 -7.14 -4.86
N THR A 293 -24.39 -8.00 -5.57
CA THR A 293 -24.17 -9.45 -5.61
C THR A 293 -23.00 -9.81 -6.55
N ASN A 294 -22.59 -11.08 -6.56
CA ASN A 294 -21.55 -11.55 -7.47
C ASN A 294 -22.14 -11.85 -8.87
N PRO A 295 -21.83 -11.06 -9.92
CA PRO A 295 -22.40 -11.28 -11.25
C PRO A 295 -21.95 -12.61 -11.90
N TYR A 296 -20.88 -13.23 -11.40
CA TYR A 296 -20.38 -14.51 -11.90
C TYR A 296 -21.06 -15.74 -11.26
N ARG A 297 -21.98 -15.54 -10.30
CA ARG A 297 -22.77 -16.62 -9.67
C ARG A 297 -24.18 -16.65 -10.26
N THR A 298 -24.30 -17.14 -11.49
CA THR A 298 -25.59 -17.24 -12.19
C THR A 298 -26.54 -18.26 -11.55
N ASP A 299 -26.02 -19.11 -10.66
CA ASP A 299 -26.77 -20.05 -9.82
C ASP A 299 -27.53 -19.39 -8.66
N LEU A 300 -27.30 -18.09 -8.39
CA LEU A 300 -27.91 -17.36 -7.28
C LEU A 300 -28.70 -16.12 -7.77
N PRO A 301 -29.73 -15.68 -7.01
CA PRO A 301 -30.41 -14.42 -7.27
C PRO A 301 -29.45 -13.23 -7.30
N GLN A 302 -29.61 -12.37 -8.30
CA GLN A 302 -28.77 -11.20 -8.51
C GLN A 302 -29.48 -9.91 -8.09
N TYR A 303 -28.75 -9.03 -7.41
CA TYR A 303 -29.26 -7.75 -6.96
C TYR A 303 -28.15 -6.70 -6.91
N ASN A 304 -28.43 -5.55 -7.50
CA ASN A 304 -27.55 -4.38 -7.51
C ASN A 304 -28.41 -3.15 -7.29
N ASN A 305 -28.12 -2.38 -6.25
CA ASN A 305 -28.86 -1.15 -5.97
C ASN A 305 -27.97 -0.13 -5.25
N SER A 306 -28.34 1.16 -5.32
CA SER A 306 -27.66 2.24 -4.62
C SER A 306 -28.65 3.31 -4.17
N ALA A 307 -28.44 3.88 -2.99
CA ALA A 307 -29.19 5.02 -2.48
C ALA A 307 -28.26 6.19 -2.24
N ASN A 308 -28.73 7.40 -2.56
CA ASN A 308 -28.03 8.65 -2.34
C ASN A 308 -28.76 9.49 -1.30
N ILE A 309 -28.04 9.92 -0.27
CA ILE A 309 -28.54 10.78 0.81
C ILE A 309 -27.85 12.13 0.71
N LYS A 310 -28.64 13.19 0.66
CA LYS A 310 -28.14 14.57 0.70
C LYS A 310 -28.08 15.02 2.16
N LEU A 311 -26.90 15.47 2.59
CA LEU A 311 -26.72 16.02 3.94
C LEU A 311 -27.39 17.39 4.01
N LYS A 312 -28.06 17.66 5.14
CA LYS A 312 -28.65 18.97 5.41
C LYS A 312 -27.60 20.07 5.41
N VAL A 313 -26.44 19.77 5.99
CA VAL A 313 -25.27 20.64 6.06
C VAL A 313 -24.04 19.86 5.59
N PRO A 314 -23.16 20.44 4.76
CA PRO A 314 -21.95 19.75 4.32
C PRO A 314 -21.07 19.37 5.52
N SER A 315 -20.67 18.10 5.62
CA SER A 315 -19.98 17.55 6.80
C SER A 315 -18.82 16.62 6.45
N ASP A 316 -17.82 16.62 7.34
CA ASP A 316 -16.69 15.69 7.45
C ASP A 316 -16.72 14.91 8.78
N CYS A 317 -17.76 15.12 9.59
CA CYS A 317 -17.93 14.48 10.89
C CYS A 317 -18.35 13.03 10.71
N THR A 318 -17.58 12.10 11.28
CA THR A 318 -17.86 10.66 11.15
C THR A 318 -19.29 10.31 11.59
N HIS A 319 -19.79 10.92 12.67
CA HIS A 319 -21.14 10.66 13.17
C HIS A 319 -22.24 11.00 12.14
N ASP A 320 -22.15 12.17 11.51
CA ASP A 320 -23.14 12.64 10.53
C ASP A 320 -23.14 11.71 9.29
N LEU A 321 -21.96 11.23 8.91
CA LEU A 321 -21.81 10.30 7.78
C LEU A 321 -22.32 8.90 8.12
N VAL A 322 -22.16 8.45 9.37
CA VAL A 322 -22.70 7.17 9.85
C VAL A 322 -24.22 7.18 9.82
N GLU A 323 -24.87 8.25 10.28
CA GLU A 323 -26.33 8.38 10.23
C GLU A 323 -26.85 8.33 8.78
N ALA A 324 -26.24 9.11 7.89
CA ALA A 324 -26.62 9.11 6.47
C ALA A 324 -26.34 7.76 5.78
N ALA A 325 -25.24 7.09 6.12
CA ALA A 325 -24.91 5.77 5.58
C ALA A 325 -25.90 4.70 6.05
N LYS A 326 -26.34 4.76 7.31
CA LYS A 326 -27.36 3.86 7.86
C LYS A 326 -28.69 4.01 7.11
N GLU A 327 -29.16 5.26 6.96
CA GLU A 327 -30.38 5.56 6.22
C GLU A 327 -30.30 5.06 4.77
N ALA A 328 -29.14 5.27 4.11
CA ALA A 328 -28.93 4.79 2.75
C ALA A 328 -28.96 3.25 2.67
N LEU A 329 -28.32 2.55 3.61
CA LEU A 329 -28.24 1.10 3.64
C LEU A 329 -29.61 0.45 3.86
N GLU A 330 -30.39 0.95 4.81
CA GLU A 330 -31.73 0.46 5.13
C GLU A 330 -32.69 0.55 3.93
N LYS A 331 -32.55 1.59 3.08
CA LYS A 331 -33.35 1.75 1.85
C LYS A 331 -33.05 0.73 0.76
N ILE A 332 -31.84 0.17 0.71
CA ILE A 332 -31.40 -0.67 -0.41
C ILE A 332 -31.19 -2.13 -0.04
N TYR A 333 -31.07 -2.45 1.24
CA TYR A 333 -30.89 -3.83 1.70
C TYR A 333 -32.13 -4.68 1.40
N LYS A 334 -31.91 -5.90 0.88
CA LYS A 334 -32.95 -6.90 0.68
C LYS A 334 -32.49 -8.25 1.21
N ARG A 335 -33.31 -8.87 2.06
CA ARG A 335 -33.09 -10.24 2.52
C ARG A 335 -33.14 -11.22 1.34
N GLY A 336 -32.41 -12.33 1.46
CA GLY A 336 -32.39 -13.41 0.47
C GLY A 336 -31.31 -13.29 -0.61
N TYR A 337 -30.55 -12.19 -0.64
CA TYR A 337 -29.43 -12.01 -1.57
C TYR A 337 -28.08 -12.26 -0.90
N LEU A 338 -27.13 -12.77 -1.68
CA LEU A 338 -25.76 -13.01 -1.23
C LEU A 338 -24.84 -11.90 -1.75
N TYR A 339 -24.58 -10.92 -0.90
CA TYR A 339 -23.85 -9.70 -1.24
C TYR A 339 -22.34 -9.94 -1.31
N ARG A 340 -21.72 -9.47 -2.40
CA ARG A 340 -20.28 -9.57 -2.66
C ARG A 340 -19.53 -8.30 -2.29
N LYS A 341 -20.22 -7.16 -2.24
CA LYS A 341 -19.60 -5.85 -2.05
C LYS A 341 -20.61 -4.84 -1.50
N VAL A 342 -20.15 -4.04 -0.54
CA VAL A 342 -20.76 -2.76 -0.14
C VAL A 342 -19.82 -1.64 -0.55
N GLY A 343 -20.35 -0.52 -1.03
CA GLY A 343 -19.56 0.63 -1.45
C GLY A 343 -20.12 1.92 -0.91
N LEU A 344 -19.23 2.76 -0.38
CA LEU A 344 -19.51 4.13 0.04
C LEU A 344 -18.89 5.10 -0.97
N THR A 345 -19.66 6.09 -1.40
CA THR A 345 -19.18 7.18 -2.26
C THR A 345 -19.61 8.53 -1.69
N LEU A 346 -18.66 9.38 -1.36
CA LEU A 346 -18.88 10.78 -0.96
C LEU A 346 -18.76 11.67 -2.20
N LYS A 347 -19.77 12.49 -2.44
CA LYS A 347 -19.90 13.35 -3.63
C LYS A 347 -20.13 14.80 -3.23
N ASP A 348 -20.10 15.67 -4.25
CA ASP A 348 -20.30 17.11 -4.11
C ASP A 348 -19.31 17.70 -3.10
N LEU A 349 -18.04 17.35 -3.26
CA LEU A 349 -16.98 17.75 -2.34
C LEU A 349 -16.72 19.25 -2.45
N ILE A 350 -16.68 19.93 -1.31
CA ILE A 350 -16.36 21.36 -1.23
C ILE A 350 -15.23 21.60 -0.22
N PRO A 351 -14.43 22.67 -0.40
CA PRO A 351 -13.46 23.08 0.60
C PRO A 351 -14.13 23.36 1.95
N ARG A 352 -13.45 22.99 3.04
CA ARG A 352 -13.95 23.14 4.40
C ARG A 352 -14.34 24.58 4.75
N ASP A 353 -13.65 25.55 4.15
CA ASP A 353 -13.81 26.98 4.43
C ASP A 353 -14.93 27.64 3.57
N MET A 354 -15.56 26.90 2.66
CA MET A 354 -16.64 27.39 1.78
C MET A 354 -18.06 27.05 2.30
N VAL A 355 -18.24 26.96 3.62
CA VAL A 355 -19.58 26.71 4.20
C VAL A 355 -20.17 27.98 4.79
N GLN A 356 -21.29 28.41 4.22
CA GLN A 356 -22.17 29.38 4.86
C GLN A 356 -23.00 28.66 5.93
N VAL A 357 -22.79 29.04 7.18
CA VAL A 357 -23.53 28.52 8.34
C VAL A 357 -24.67 29.46 8.73
N THR A 358 -25.72 28.89 9.29
CA THR A 358 -26.76 29.66 9.99
C THR A 358 -26.28 29.98 11.43
N LEU A 359 -26.78 31.07 12.02
CA LEU A 359 -26.35 31.61 13.32
C LEU A 359 -26.35 30.57 14.48
N PHE A 360 -27.21 29.56 14.42
CA PHE A 360 -27.39 28.55 15.48
C PHE A 360 -26.65 27.21 15.23
N GLU A 361 -26.03 27.05 14.06
CA GLU A 361 -25.30 25.83 13.68
C GLU A 361 -23.80 25.92 13.93
N GLU A 362 -23.28 27.13 14.14
CA GLU A 362 -21.85 27.41 14.27
C GLU A 362 -21.24 26.76 15.53
N GLU A 363 -21.89 26.90 16.69
CA GLU A 363 -21.38 26.34 17.95
C GLU A 363 -21.35 24.79 17.93
N LYS A 364 -22.41 24.17 17.40
CA LYS A 364 -22.48 22.70 17.25
C LYS A 364 -21.40 22.20 16.30
N ARG A 365 -21.16 22.90 15.19
CA ARG A 365 -20.11 22.56 14.23
C ARG A 365 -18.72 22.70 14.85
N LYS A 366 -18.48 23.74 15.66
CA LYS A 366 -17.22 23.93 16.39
C LYS A 366 -16.94 22.80 17.36
N LYS A 367 -17.93 22.35 18.14
CA LYS A 367 -17.79 21.20 19.05
C LYS A 367 -17.48 19.89 18.30
N LYS A 368 -18.22 19.60 17.22
CA LYS A 368 -17.97 18.42 16.37
C LYS A 368 -16.57 18.47 15.74
N ARG A 369 -16.13 19.64 15.30
CA ARG A 369 -14.78 19.86 14.75
C ARG A 369 -13.70 19.56 15.78
N LEU A 370 -13.78 20.14 16.97
CA LEU A 370 -12.80 19.89 18.04
C LEU A 370 -12.71 18.41 18.39
N LEU A 371 -13.85 17.72 18.44
CA LEU A 371 -13.91 16.27 18.66
C LEU A 371 -13.19 15.51 17.55
N MET A 372 -13.52 15.76 16.28
CA MET A 372 -12.91 15.05 15.16
C MET A 372 -11.42 15.36 15.03
N ASP A 373 -11.01 16.62 15.26
CA ASP A 373 -9.61 17.02 15.26
C ASP A 373 -8.83 16.26 16.36
N ALA A 374 -9.41 16.07 17.56
CA ALA A 374 -8.81 15.27 18.63
C ALA A 374 -8.71 13.78 18.27
N VAL A 375 -9.77 13.20 17.68
CA VAL A 375 -9.76 11.81 17.19
C VAL A 375 -8.66 11.61 16.15
N ASP A 376 -8.56 12.52 15.19
CA ASP A 376 -7.57 12.46 14.13
C ASP A 376 -6.13 12.62 14.66
N GLN A 377 -5.91 13.45 15.68
CA GLN A 377 -4.61 13.55 16.36
C GLN A 377 -4.19 12.21 16.96
N VAL A 378 -5.10 11.54 17.67
CA VAL A 378 -4.83 10.21 18.24
C VAL A 378 -4.55 9.19 17.13
N VAL A 379 -5.36 9.17 16.06
CA VAL A 379 -5.18 8.27 14.92
C VAL A 379 -3.88 8.53 14.17
N ASN A 380 -3.48 9.78 13.99
CA ASN A 380 -2.21 10.12 13.32
C ASN A 380 -1.00 9.75 14.18
N PHE A 381 -1.12 9.82 15.52
CA PHE A 381 -0.04 9.49 16.45
C PHE A 381 0.10 7.97 16.71
N LEU A 382 -1.01 7.29 17.00
CA LEU A 382 -1.04 5.87 17.38
C LEU A 382 -1.34 4.92 16.20
N GLY A 383 -1.78 5.46 15.07
CA GLY A 383 -2.15 4.70 13.87
C GLY A 383 -3.67 4.53 13.71
N LYS A 384 -4.06 4.12 12.50
CA LYS A 384 -5.47 3.96 12.05
C LYS A 384 -6.33 3.00 12.89
N ASP A 385 -5.71 2.17 13.72
CA ASP A 385 -6.39 1.16 14.53
C ASP A 385 -6.52 1.56 16.01
N ALA A 386 -6.05 2.77 16.38
CA ALA A 386 -6.02 3.23 17.76
C ALA A 386 -7.40 3.62 18.31
N LEU A 387 -8.27 4.19 17.46
CA LEU A 387 -9.65 4.53 17.78
C LEU A 387 -10.56 3.99 16.69
N ARG A 388 -11.64 3.33 17.10
CA ARG A 388 -12.69 2.83 16.21
C ARG A 388 -14.06 3.00 16.84
N LEU A 389 -15.08 3.11 16.01
CA LEU A 389 -16.48 3.07 16.42
C LEU A 389 -16.76 1.72 17.09
N ALA A 390 -17.39 1.75 18.26
CA ALA A 390 -17.64 0.55 19.08
C ALA A 390 -18.40 -0.57 18.34
N ALA A 391 -19.21 -0.21 17.33
CA ALA A 391 -19.95 -1.13 16.48
C ALA A 391 -19.08 -1.90 15.48
N THR A 392 -17.83 -1.48 15.20
CA THR A 392 -16.91 -2.13 14.26
C THR A 392 -16.19 -3.35 14.85
N LYS A 393 -16.84 -4.05 15.80
CA LYS A 393 -16.27 -5.02 16.73
C LYS A 393 -15.72 -6.27 16.03
N THR A 394 -14.58 -6.12 15.39
CA THR A 394 -13.70 -7.18 14.91
C THR A 394 -12.28 -6.62 14.93
N PRO A 395 -11.37 -7.17 15.75
CA PRO A 395 -9.95 -6.91 15.58
C PRO A 395 -9.59 -7.32 14.15
N ARG A 396 -9.17 -6.37 13.30
CA ARG A 396 -8.66 -6.71 11.96
C ARG A 396 -7.48 -7.67 12.13
N GLU A 397 -7.69 -8.92 11.76
CA GLU A 397 -6.66 -9.92 11.55
C GLU A 397 -5.81 -9.50 10.34
N SER A 398 -4.83 -8.63 10.55
CA SER A 398 -3.81 -8.38 9.54
C SER A 398 -2.50 -7.95 10.17
N HIS A 399 -1.71 -8.91 10.63
CA HIS A 399 -0.27 -8.79 10.89
C HIS A 399 0.32 -10.21 11.17
N PRO A 400 1.65 -10.40 11.26
CA PRO A 400 2.38 -11.70 11.24
C PRO A 400 1.93 -12.81 12.22
N MET A 401 0.93 -12.51 13.05
CA MET A 401 0.20 -13.43 13.91
C MET A 401 -0.50 -14.58 13.19
N GLU A 402 -0.91 -14.44 11.92
CA GLU A 402 -1.51 -15.56 11.17
C GLU A 402 -0.50 -16.71 10.94
N ASP A 403 0.79 -16.39 10.75
CA ASP A 403 1.82 -17.42 10.64
C ASP A 403 2.06 -18.10 11.99
N LEU A 404 2.06 -17.34 13.10
CA LEU A 404 2.15 -17.92 14.44
C LEU A 404 0.99 -18.87 14.72
N LYS A 405 -0.26 -18.45 14.49
CA LYS A 405 -1.46 -19.29 14.73
C LYS A 405 -1.49 -20.56 13.86
N LYS A 406 -0.93 -20.55 12.64
CA LYS A 406 -0.81 -21.75 11.79
C LYS A 406 0.09 -22.84 12.36
N PHE A 407 1.04 -22.49 13.23
CA PHE A 407 2.04 -23.43 13.75
C PHE A 407 1.76 -23.90 15.18
N PHE A 408 0.68 -23.45 15.83
CA PHE A 408 0.26 -23.85 17.18
C PHE A 408 -1.18 -24.43 17.21
N PRO A 409 -1.37 -25.66 17.71
CA PRO A 409 -2.66 -26.10 18.24
C PRO A 409 -2.75 -25.68 19.72
N GLY A 410 -3.14 -24.43 20.01
CA GLY A 410 -3.29 -23.93 21.40
C GLY A 410 -3.32 -22.40 21.53
N LYS A 411 -3.49 -21.89 22.76
CA LYS A 411 -3.46 -20.44 23.07
C LYS A 411 -2.02 -19.91 23.08
N THR A 412 -1.79 -18.76 22.46
CA THR A 412 -0.49 -18.06 22.46
C THR A 412 -0.40 -17.05 23.62
N PRO A 413 0.80 -16.54 23.98
CA PRO A 413 0.97 -15.43 24.93
C PRO A 413 0.12 -14.19 24.67
N TRP A 414 -0.23 -13.96 23.40
CA TRP A 414 -1.11 -12.87 22.98
C TRP A 414 -2.58 -13.21 23.22
N ASP A 415 -2.99 -14.46 22.99
CA ASP A 415 -4.36 -14.94 23.30
C ASP A 415 -4.62 -14.98 24.81
N GLU A 416 -3.57 -15.18 25.59
CA GLU A 416 -3.61 -15.16 27.06
C GLU A 416 -3.44 -13.74 27.64
N GLY A 417 -3.34 -12.71 26.79
CA GLY A 417 -3.44 -11.31 27.17
C GLY A 417 -2.23 -10.72 27.90
N TYR A 418 -1.10 -11.43 27.97
CA TYR A 418 0.11 -10.93 28.65
C TYR A 418 1.24 -10.51 27.72
N ALA A 419 1.11 -10.71 26.41
CA ALA A 419 1.93 -10.09 25.38
C ALA A 419 1.07 -9.10 24.57
N LEU A 420 1.40 -7.80 24.57
CA LEU A 420 0.55 -6.76 23.93
C LEU A 420 0.83 -6.48 22.44
N GLY A 421 1.83 -7.14 21.85
CA GLY A 421 2.14 -7.01 20.43
C GLY A 421 3.63 -6.90 20.15
N VAL A 422 3.98 -6.83 18.88
CA VAL A 422 5.35 -6.59 18.40
C VAL A 422 5.48 -5.11 18.07
N ILE A 423 6.19 -4.35 18.90
CA ILE A 423 6.60 -2.99 18.54
C ILE A 423 7.76 -3.15 17.57
N ARG A 424 7.45 -3.15 16.28
CA ARG A 424 8.45 -2.87 15.25
C ARG A 424 8.75 -1.37 15.31
N PRO A 425 9.96 -0.91 14.96
CA PRO A 425 10.09 0.41 14.35
C PRO A 425 9.33 0.36 13.01
N CYS A 426 8.00 0.40 13.06
CA CYS A 426 7.13 0.35 11.89
C CYS A 426 7.04 1.75 11.31
N ARG A 427 7.36 1.85 10.01
CA ARG A 427 7.09 2.84 8.93
C ARG A 427 6.61 4.28 9.21
N ASN A 428 6.00 4.60 10.34
CA ASN A 428 5.60 5.95 10.73
C ASN A 428 6.30 6.46 12.00
N ILE A 429 7.14 5.65 12.67
CA ILE A 429 7.82 6.05 13.92
C ILE A 429 9.04 6.95 13.66
N LEU A 430 9.38 7.24 12.40
CA LEU A 430 10.56 8.02 12.05
C LEU A 430 10.21 9.00 10.94
N GLN A 431 10.17 10.28 11.29
CA GLN A 431 10.34 11.37 10.33
C GLN A 431 11.79 11.49 9.83
N ALA A 432 12.72 10.64 10.32
CA ALA A 432 14.02 10.45 9.70
C ALA A 432 13.88 9.55 8.46
N ASP A 433 14.52 9.93 7.36
CA ASP A 433 14.53 9.23 6.08
C ASP A 433 14.78 7.71 6.32
N LEU A 434 13.85 6.85 5.88
CA LEU A 434 13.92 5.39 6.06
C LEU A 434 15.28 4.82 5.58
N SER A 435 15.94 5.51 4.64
CA SER A 435 17.28 5.18 4.15
C SER A 435 18.38 5.32 5.19
N ASP A 436 18.31 6.31 6.08
CA ASP A 436 19.35 6.56 7.08
C ASP A 436 19.24 5.58 8.24
N LEU A 437 18.01 5.23 8.60
CA LEU A 437 17.74 4.23 9.61
C LEU A 437 18.05 2.81 9.14
N GLU A 438 17.77 2.46 7.88
CA GLU A 438 18.19 1.19 7.28
C GLU A 438 19.73 1.10 7.18
N LYS A 439 20.41 2.22 6.85
CA LYS A 439 21.88 2.30 6.91
C LYS A 439 22.39 2.12 8.34
N LEU A 440 21.76 2.76 9.33
CA LEU A 440 22.09 2.62 10.75
C LEU A 440 21.85 1.19 11.25
N PHE A 441 20.77 0.53 10.82
CA PHE A 441 20.49 -0.86 11.17
C PHE A 441 21.40 -1.86 10.46
N LYS A 442 21.79 -1.62 9.21
CA LYS A 442 22.83 -2.40 8.52
C LYS A 442 24.19 -2.23 9.23
N ARG A 443 24.55 -1.01 9.65
CA ARG A 443 25.76 -0.72 10.43
C ARG A 443 25.72 -1.37 11.83
N PHE A 444 24.56 -1.35 12.49
CA PHE A 444 24.28 -2.04 13.76
C PHE A 444 24.48 -3.56 13.63
N LYS A 445 23.91 -4.18 12.58
CA LYS A 445 23.92 -5.63 12.38
C LYS A 445 25.26 -6.19 11.87
N HIS A 446 26.00 -5.42 11.06
CA HIS A 446 27.22 -5.91 10.39
C HIS A 446 28.55 -5.36 10.94
N LYS A 447 28.55 -4.20 11.62
CA LYS A 447 29.80 -3.53 12.06
C LYS A 447 29.89 -3.21 13.56
N ALA A 448 28.84 -3.47 14.34
CA ALA A 448 28.76 -3.13 15.78
C ALA A 448 29.19 -1.68 16.07
N GLU A 449 28.84 -0.76 15.16
CA GLU A 449 29.29 0.63 15.22
C GLU A 449 28.56 1.37 16.35
N TYR A 450 29.26 1.64 17.45
CA TYR A 450 28.70 2.19 18.70
C TYR A 450 27.89 3.48 18.51
N LYS A 451 28.27 4.30 17.51
CA LYS A 451 27.57 5.54 17.16
C LYS A 451 26.15 5.28 16.67
N ALA A 452 25.93 4.22 15.89
CA ALA A 452 24.60 3.86 15.39
C ALA A 452 23.65 3.40 16.52
N VAL A 453 24.19 2.70 17.53
CA VAL A 453 23.42 2.26 18.69
C VAL A 453 22.85 3.45 19.48
N LYS A 454 23.66 4.50 19.68
CA LYS A 454 23.24 5.71 20.38
C LYS A 454 22.11 6.44 19.67
N GLU A 455 22.18 6.53 18.35
CA GLU A 455 21.15 7.17 17.53
C GLU A 455 19.84 6.37 17.55
N ILE A 456 19.92 5.03 17.42
CA ILE A 456 18.75 4.14 17.54
C ILE A 456 18.11 4.26 18.94
N ALA A 457 18.91 4.24 20.00
CA ALA A 457 18.40 4.37 21.37
C ALA A 457 17.77 5.74 21.64
N ALA A 458 18.33 6.82 21.08
CA ALA A 458 17.77 8.17 21.18
C ALA A 458 16.35 8.24 20.60
N LEU A 459 16.12 7.56 19.48
CA LEU A 459 14.82 7.52 18.80
C LEU A 459 13.80 6.65 19.56
N LEU A 460 14.26 5.55 20.15
CA LEU A 460 13.39 4.60 20.84
C LEU A 460 13.04 5.01 22.28
N ALA A 461 13.90 5.75 22.97
CA ALA A 461 13.73 6.08 24.40
C ALA A 461 12.41 6.80 24.75
N PRO A 462 11.95 7.85 24.03
CA PRO A 462 10.67 8.50 24.33
C PRO A 462 9.48 7.54 24.22
N LYS A 463 9.49 6.67 23.21
CA LYS A 463 8.44 5.67 22.97
C LYS A 463 8.43 4.55 23.98
N LEU A 464 9.62 4.15 24.44
CA LEU A 464 9.75 3.19 25.51
C LEU A 464 9.14 3.71 26.82
N LEU A 465 9.22 5.01 27.10
CA LEU A 465 8.62 5.62 28.30
C LEU A 465 7.09 5.72 28.23
N GLU A 466 6.48 5.87 27.04
CA GLU A 466 5.02 5.91 26.84
C GLU A 466 4.32 4.63 27.33
N ILE A 467 5.01 3.47 27.29
CA ILE A 467 4.48 2.20 27.79
C ILE A 467 4.85 1.91 29.25
N SER A 468 5.43 2.88 29.96
CA SER A 468 5.77 2.87 31.39
C SER A 468 6.34 1.52 31.90
N PRO A 469 7.47 1.05 31.35
CA PRO A 469 8.03 -0.24 31.72
C PRO A 469 8.78 -0.16 33.04
N HIS A 470 8.71 -1.23 33.84
CA HIS A 470 9.43 -1.32 35.11
C HIS A 470 10.84 -1.91 34.92
N ILE A 471 11.04 -2.72 33.89
CA ILE A 471 12.33 -3.38 33.62
C ILE A 471 12.46 -3.75 32.14
N LEU A 472 13.69 -3.65 31.62
CA LEU A 472 14.06 -4.13 30.30
C LEU A 472 14.73 -5.50 30.42
N VAL A 473 14.45 -6.36 29.46
CA VAL A 473 15.07 -7.68 29.29
C VAL A 473 15.36 -7.85 27.81
N PHE A 474 16.43 -8.54 27.43
CA PHE A 474 16.67 -8.91 26.03
C PHE A 474 16.66 -10.43 25.84
N VAL A 475 16.31 -10.88 24.64
CA VAL A 475 16.37 -12.28 24.25
C VAL A 475 17.83 -12.75 24.27
N PRO A 476 18.17 -13.84 24.98
CA PRO A 476 19.54 -14.34 25.01
C PRO A 476 19.95 -14.91 23.65
N PRO A 477 21.14 -14.59 23.14
CA PRO A 477 21.60 -15.09 21.86
C PRO A 477 21.77 -16.60 21.81
N PHE A 478 21.71 -17.15 20.60
CA PHE A 478 21.99 -18.56 20.33
C PHE A 478 23.38 -18.70 19.67
N GLY A 479 24.44 -18.55 20.47
CA GLY A 479 25.85 -18.66 20.06
C GLY A 479 26.82 -18.56 21.26
N GLY A 480 28.09 -18.99 21.06
CA GLY A 480 29.16 -18.94 22.07
C GLY A 480 29.67 -17.52 22.32
N ARG A 481 29.98 -17.18 23.59
CA ARG A 481 30.42 -15.86 24.05
C ARG A 481 31.84 -15.55 23.56
N ASN A 482 31.98 -14.66 22.58
CA ASN A 482 33.29 -14.05 22.27
C ASN A 482 33.27 -12.53 22.00
N ARG A 483 32.12 -11.85 22.03
CA ARG A 483 32.00 -10.37 21.97
C ARG A 483 30.66 -9.89 22.57
N LYS A 484 30.61 -8.66 23.10
CA LYS A 484 29.36 -7.98 23.50
C LYS A 484 28.45 -7.86 22.28
N GLU A 485 27.19 -8.26 22.42
CA GLU A 485 26.26 -8.28 21.30
C GLU A 485 25.56 -6.94 21.08
N PRO A 486 25.24 -6.58 19.83
CA PRO A 486 24.58 -5.31 19.50
C PRO A 486 23.28 -5.06 20.30
N LEU A 487 22.49 -6.11 20.57
CA LEU A 487 21.25 -6.01 21.33
C LEU A 487 21.48 -5.69 22.81
N GLU A 488 22.55 -6.24 23.40
CA GLU A 488 22.96 -5.92 24.77
C GLU A 488 23.40 -4.46 24.88
N ILE A 489 24.21 -3.98 23.92
CA ILE A 489 24.68 -2.59 23.89
C ILE A 489 23.50 -1.62 23.72
N LEU A 490 22.51 -1.97 22.89
CA LEU A 490 21.30 -1.16 22.75
C LEU A 490 20.50 -1.11 24.05
N ALA A 491 20.34 -2.25 24.73
CA ALA A 491 19.62 -2.32 25.98
C ALA A 491 20.30 -1.47 27.08
N GLU A 492 21.64 -1.50 27.15
CA GLU A 492 22.43 -0.64 28.04
C GLU A 492 22.17 0.85 27.75
N GLU A 493 22.22 1.26 26.48
CA GLU A 493 22.00 2.65 26.07
C GLU A 493 20.56 3.11 26.32
N LEU A 494 19.57 2.24 26.11
CA LEU A 494 18.17 2.52 26.45
C LEU A 494 17.99 2.71 27.96
N THR A 495 18.66 1.92 28.79
CA THR A 495 18.65 2.10 30.24
C THR A 495 19.27 3.44 30.64
N ILE A 496 20.38 3.85 30.02
CA ILE A 496 20.99 5.16 30.28
C ILE A 496 20.01 6.29 29.97
N ARG A 497 19.29 6.21 28.85
CA ARG A 497 18.38 7.27 28.37
C ARG A 497 17.04 7.32 29.09
N THR A 498 16.49 6.16 29.46
CA THR A 498 15.15 6.06 30.05
C THR A 498 15.16 5.89 31.56
N ARG A 499 16.32 5.58 32.16
CA ARG A 499 16.48 5.16 33.56
C ARG A 499 15.69 3.90 33.94
N VAL A 500 15.16 3.17 32.96
CA VAL A 500 14.51 1.87 33.18
C VAL A 500 15.59 0.81 33.38
N PRO A 501 15.58 0.06 34.49
CA PRO A 501 16.64 -0.90 34.80
C PRO A 501 16.68 -2.05 33.79
N LEU A 502 17.88 -2.54 33.49
CA LEU A 502 18.12 -3.69 32.62
C LEU A 502 18.44 -4.96 33.43
N ALA A 503 17.69 -6.03 33.20
CA ALA A 503 17.99 -7.35 33.76
C ALA A 503 18.76 -8.21 32.74
N LYS A 504 20.09 -8.14 32.80
CA LYS A 504 20.98 -8.88 31.90
C LYS A 504 20.95 -10.39 32.09
N GLU A 505 20.68 -10.85 33.30
CA GLU A 505 20.71 -12.27 33.67
C GLU A 505 19.32 -12.85 33.87
N ALA A 506 18.29 -12.28 33.24
CA ALA A 506 16.91 -12.74 33.41
C ALA A 506 16.70 -14.21 32.97
N PHE A 507 17.53 -14.69 32.03
CA PHE A 507 17.40 -16.03 31.45
C PHE A 507 18.61 -16.92 31.72
N ILE A 508 18.33 -18.18 32.06
CA ILE A 508 19.31 -19.27 32.13
C ILE A 508 19.13 -20.14 30.88
N LYS A 509 20.21 -20.38 30.13
CA LYS A 509 20.17 -21.32 29.01
C LYS A 509 20.17 -22.75 29.55
N LYS A 510 19.08 -23.49 29.36
CA LYS A 510 18.94 -24.88 29.81
C LYS A 510 19.61 -25.87 28.85
N ARG A 511 19.67 -25.55 27.56
CA ARG A 511 20.28 -26.39 26.52
C ARG A 511 20.87 -25.57 25.38
N PRO A 512 21.85 -26.10 24.62
CA PRO A 512 22.32 -25.46 23.40
C PRO A 512 21.21 -25.46 22.34
N VAL A 513 21.08 -24.34 21.64
CA VAL A 513 20.15 -24.18 20.52
C VAL A 513 20.97 -23.75 19.29
N PRO A 514 20.79 -24.40 18.13
CA PRO A 514 21.47 -23.99 16.91
C PRO A 514 20.98 -22.62 16.43
N GLU A 515 21.80 -21.93 15.63
CA GLU A 515 21.40 -20.64 15.06
C GLU A 515 20.12 -20.79 14.23
N LEU A 516 19.03 -20.17 14.67
CA LEU A 516 17.70 -20.33 14.04
C LEU A 516 17.67 -19.90 12.57
N LYS A 517 18.62 -19.06 12.14
CA LYS A 517 18.77 -18.65 10.74
C LYS A 517 19.10 -19.80 9.79
N LYS A 518 19.70 -20.89 10.31
CA LYS A 518 20.09 -22.10 9.57
C LYS A 518 18.97 -23.14 9.45
N ILE A 519 17.91 -23.02 10.25
CA ILE A 519 16.73 -23.90 10.17
C ILE A 519 15.74 -23.22 9.21
N PRO A 520 15.42 -23.77 8.03
CA PRO A 520 14.52 -23.11 7.08
C PRO A 520 13.04 -23.20 7.52
N ASN A 521 12.65 -24.33 8.12
CA ASN A 521 11.28 -24.60 8.51
C ASN A 521 10.89 -23.84 9.81
N PRO A 522 9.83 -23.02 9.81
CA PRO A 522 9.36 -22.31 10.99
C PRO A 522 9.02 -23.23 12.17
N LYS A 523 8.34 -24.37 11.95
CA LYS A 523 7.93 -25.30 13.01
C LYS A 523 9.13 -25.94 13.71
N GLU A 524 10.17 -26.28 12.95
CA GLU A 524 11.43 -26.80 13.50
C GLU A 524 12.18 -25.74 14.32
N ARG A 525 12.13 -24.45 13.95
CA ARG A 525 12.69 -23.37 14.77
C ARG A 525 12.02 -23.29 16.14
N PHE A 526 10.70 -23.46 16.21
CA PHE A 526 9.96 -23.48 17.47
C PHE A 526 10.34 -24.67 18.35
N ASN A 527 10.42 -25.86 17.77
CA ASN A 527 10.86 -27.06 18.49
C ASN A 527 12.30 -26.93 19.02
N ALA A 528 13.16 -26.25 18.25
CA ALA A 528 14.54 -26.01 18.65
C ALA A 528 14.67 -25.09 19.89
N VAL A 529 13.78 -24.10 20.04
CA VAL A 529 13.82 -23.16 21.18
C VAL A 529 12.93 -23.56 22.36
N SER A 530 11.97 -24.46 22.17
CA SER A 530 11.05 -24.86 23.25
C SER A 530 11.83 -25.38 24.48
N ASN A 531 11.53 -24.87 25.66
CA ASN A 531 12.24 -25.14 26.92
C ASN A 531 13.75 -24.86 26.89
N ALA A 532 14.22 -24.05 25.94
CA ALA A 532 15.64 -23.68 25.87
C ALA A 532 16.05 -22.69 26.96
N TYR A 533 15.09 -21.94 27.51
CA TYR A 533 15.32 -20.94 28.54
C TYR A 533 14.67 -21.35 29.87
N GLY A 534 15.31 -20.95 30.97
CA GLY A 534 14.73 -20.85 32.30
C GLY A 534 14.87 -19.43 32.83
N PHE A 535 14.23 -19.14 33.95
CA PHE A 535 14.31 -17.83 34.59
C PHE A 535 15.33 -17.83 35.74
N SER A 536 16.17 -16.79 35.82
CA SER A 536 17.11 -16.65 36.93
C SER A 536 16.44 -16.06 38.17
N LYS A 537 16.53 -16.78 39.29
CA LYS A 537 16.00 -16.33 40.59
C LYS A 537 16.73 -15.10 41.16
N SER A 538 17.89 -14.73 40.62
CA SER A 538 18.62 -13.51 41.01
C SER A 538 17.94 -12.22 40.53
N VAL A 539 17.02 -12.31 39.55
CA VAL A 539 16.33 -11.15 38.98
C VAL A 539 14.90 -11.03 39.52
N LYS A 540 14.57 -9.89 40.14
CA LYS A 540 13.23 -9.61 40.68
C LYS A 540 12.32 -8.97 39.61
N VAL A 541 11.55 -9.79 38.89
CA VAL A 541 10.55 -9.33 37.89
C VAL A 541 9.09 -9.64 38.23
N GLN A 542 8.83 -10.28 39.37
CA GLN A 542 7.48 -10.60 39.81
C GLN A 542 6.60 -9.34 39.91
N GLY A 543 5.41 -9.38 39.31
CA GLY A 543 4.47 -8.27 39.31
C GLY A 543 4.88 -7.07 38.45
N LYS A 544 6.02 -7.13 37.74
CA LYS A 544 6.54 -6.03 36.94
C LYS A 544 6.05 -6.04 35.49
N ARG A 545 6.00 -4.85 34.89
CA ARG A 545 5.82 -4.61 33.46
C ARG A 545 7.18 -4.71 32.78
N ILE A 546 7.35 -5.69 31.89
CA ILE A 546 8.62 -5.99 31.24
C ILE A 546 8.55 -5.60 29.77
N VAL A 547 9.62 -5.03 29.24
CA VAL A 547 9.83 -4.94 27.79
C VAL A 547 10.94 -5.89 27.40
N LEU A 548 10.59 -6.86 26.56
CA LEU A 548 11.49 -7.83 25.96
C LEU A 548 12.03 -7.27 24.62
N LEU A 549 13.33 -7.11 24.54
CA LEU A 549 14.07 -6.64 23.37
C LEU A 549 14.50 -7.84 22.53
N ASP A 550 14.24 -7.81 21.22
CA ASP A 550 14.81 -8.76 20.27
C ASP A 550 15.33 -8.05 19.03
N ASP A 551 16.32 -8.65 18.36
CA ASP A 551 16.96 -8.06 17.19
C ASP A 551 16.26 -8.44 15.87
N VAL A 552 15.53 -9.56 15.80
CA VAL A 552 14.85 -10.00 14.56
C VAL A 552 13.59 -10.82 14.85
N VAL A 553 12.44 -10.48 14.24
CA VAL A 553 11.31 -11.41 14.11
C VAL A 553 11.40 -12.14 12.78
N ARG A 554 11.89 -13.38 12.78
CA ARG A 554 11.82 -14.26 11.59
C ARG A 554 10.64 -15.23 11.67
N SER A 555 10.62 -16.11 12.67
CA SER A 555 9.47 -16.96 13.00
C SER A 555 8.76 -16.53 14.29
N GLY A 556 9.36 -15.66 15.11
CA GLY A 556 8.86 -15.30 16.44
C GLY A 556 9.12 -16.33 17.53
N ALA A 557 9.90 -17.39 17.24
CA ALA A 557 10.13 -18.51 18.15
C ALA A 557 10.89 -18.14 19.43
N SER A 558 11.97 -17.36 19.30
CA SER A 558 12.75 -16.84 20.42
C SER A 558 11.92 -16.00 21.38
N ILE A 559 11.17 -15.04 20.82
CA ILE A 559 10.27 -14.12 21.53
C ILE A 559 9.20 -14.90 22.27
N PHE A 560 8.57 -15.87 21.60
CA PHE A 560 7.53 -16.69 22.20
C PHE A 560 8.03 -17.38 23.47
N GLU A 561 9.16 -18.10 23.37
CA GLU A 561 9.69 -18.84 24.51
C GLU A 561 10.16 -17.91 25.63
N ALA A 562 10.83 -16.81 25.28
CA ALA A 562 11.29 -15.81 26.24
C ALA A 562 10.12 -15.15 26.99
N SER A 563 9.06 -14.73 26.28
CA SER A 563 7.84 -14.17 26.88
C SER A 563 7.14 -15.18 27.80
N ARG A 564 7.06 -16.45 27.39
CA ARG A 564 6.50 -17.53 28.20
C ARG A 564 7.26 -17.69 29.53
N VAL A 565 8.59 -17.76 29.49
CA VAL A 565 9.44 -17.91 30.69
C VAL A 565 9.30 -16.71 31.64
N LEU A 566 9.31 -15.48 31.12
CA LEU A 566 9.12 -14.27 31.94
C LEU A 566 7.75 -14.25 32.64
N LYS A 567 6.71 -14.75 31.99
CA LYS A 567 5.36 -14.81 32.55
C LYS A 567 5.18 -15.96 33.55
N GLN A 568 5.58 -17.17 33.16
CA GLN A 568 5.31 -18.40 33.93
C GLN A 568 6.32 -18.61 35.06
N GLU A 569 7.61 -18.50 34.77
CA GLU A 569 8.66 -18.69 35.78
C GLU A 569 8.97 -17.36 36.50
N GLY A 570 9.02 -16.24 35.78
CA GLY A 570 9.31 -14.92 36.33
C GLY A 570 8.13 -14.19 36.99
N ARG A 571 6.89 -14.67 36.79
CA ARG A 571 5.63 -14.09 37.32
C ARG A 571 5.45 -12.61 36.99
N ALA A 572 5.87 -12.18 35.79
CA ALA A 572 5.65 -10.82 35.30
C ALA A 572 4.15 -10.48 35.28
N SER A 573 3.76 -9.26 35.65
CA SER A 573 2.36 -8.83 35.49
C SER A 573 2.03 -8.61 34.02
N TRP A 574 3.01 -8.15 33.23
CA TRP A 574 2.81 -7.75 31.85
C TRP A 574 4.13 -7.83 31.06
N VAL A 575 4.06 -8.25 29.79
CA VAL A 575 5.22 -8.33 28.88
C VAL A 575 4.87 -7.62 27.56
N ALA A 576 5.70 -6.67 27.13
CA ALA A 576 5.69 -6.14 25.77
C ALA A 576 6.96 -6.54 25.04
N VAL A 577 6.90 -6.56 23.71
CA VAL A 577 8.05 -6.93 22.88
C VAL A 577 8.40 -5.76 21.95
N LEU A 578 9.66 -5.34 21.99
CA LEU A 578 10.24 -4.37 21.07
C LEU A 578 11.25 -5.09 20.18
N VAL A 579 11.03 -5.05 18.86
CA VAL A 579 11.85 -5.81 17.91
C VAL A 579 12.44 -4.94 16.82
N LEU A 580 13.73 -5.06 16.59
CA LEU A 580 14.48 -4.30 15.59
C LEU A 580 14.49 -4.98 14.21
N ALA A 581 13.34 -5.15 13.58
CA ALA A 581 13.30 -5.80 12.28
C ALA A 581 13.92 -4.94 11.16
N VAL A 582 14.95 -5.46 10.48
CA VAL A 582 15.30 -5.04 9.12
C VAL A 582 14.42 -5.86 8.17
N MET A 583 13.66 -5.22 7.27
CA MET A 583 12.98 -5.93 6.20
C MET A 583 14.05 -6.66 5.39
N GLN A 584 14.08 -7.99 5.47
CA GLN A 584 14.81 -8.83 4.53
C GLN A 584 13.95 -9.10 3.32
#